data_AF-A0A0N0K1A7-F1
#
_entry.id   AF-A0A0N0K1A7-F1
#
_cell.length_a   1.000
_cell.length_b   1.000
_cell.length_c   1.000
_cell.angle_alpha   90.00
_cell.angle_beta   90.00
_cell.angle_gamma   90.00
#
_symmetry.space_group_name_H-M   'P 1'
#
loop_
_entity.id
_entity.type
_entity.pdbx_description
1 polymer ?
#
loop_
_entity_poly.entity_id
_entity_poly.type
_entity_poly.pdbx_seq_one_letter_code
_entity_poly.pdbx_strand_id
1 'polypeptide(L)'
;MKSLSLAAKAMIMAAACIVPASAMAQEVGDWVLSPWRGSSVFYPGVVESRSGSVITVRFDDGDVETRQADTVVPFDWQAGSRISCAWSDGKWYKATIRSIAADGYTMQIRYDDDGTVENTNTGRCRTR
;
A
#
# COMPACT_ATOMS: atom_id res chain seq x y z
N MET A 1 24.33 64.57 21.44
CA MET A 1 23.04 63.98 21.04
C MET A 1 23.33 62.68 20.30
N LYS A 2 22.66 61.61 20.70
CA LYS A 2 22.98 60.20 20.40
C LYS A 2 22.59 59.79 18.97
N SER A 3 23.40 58.97 18.32
CA SER A 3 22.94 57.94 17.37
C SER A 3 24.10 56.95 17.12
N LEU A 4 24.18 55.87 17.92
CA LEU A 4 23.73 54.51 17.60
C LEU A 4 24.47 53.87 16.43
N SER A 5 25.43 53.01 16.80
CA SER A 5 26.06 51.99 15.97
C SER A 5 25.07 50.84 15.71
N LEU A 6 24.98 50.38 14.46
CA LEU A 6 24.40 49.09 14.09
C LEU A 6 25.51 48.24 13.46
N ALA A 7 26.04 47.29 14.22
CA ALA A 7 26.86 46.23 13.68
C ALA A 7 25.95 45.14 13.10
N ALA A 8 25.94 45.00 11.78
CA ALA A 8 25.26 43.90 11.09
C ALA A 8 26.10 42.61 11.23
N LYS A 9 25.61 41.63 12.00
CA LYS A 9 26.15 40.27 11.98
C LYS A 9 25.55 39.54 10.78
N ALA A 10 26.39 39.23 9.79
CA ALA A 10 26.04 38.33 8.70
C ALA A 10 25.90 36.90 9.25
N MET A 11 24.73 36.29 9.08
CA MET A 11 24.48 34.90 9.41
C MET A 11 24.49 34.08 8.13
N ILE A 12 25.52 33.25 7.96
CA ILE A 12 25.61 32.27 6.87
C ILE A 12 24.74 31.08 7.28
N MET A 13 23.57 30.93 6.67
CA MET A 13 22.76 29.71 6.77
C MET A 13 23.19 28.74 5.67
N ALA A 14 23.97 27.72 6.04
CA ALA A 14 24.21 26.57 5.19
C ALA A 14 22.93 25.71 5.16
N ALA A 15 22.21 25.72 4.05
CA ALA A 15 21.05 24.85 3.83
C ALA A 15 21.54 23.43 3.53
N ALA A 16 21.54 22.55 4.53
CA ALA A 16 21.65 21.12 4.32
C ALA A 16 20.32 20.62 3.73
N CYS A 17 20.30 20.27 2.44
CA CYS A 17 19.19 19.56 1.82
C CYS A 17 19.08 18.17 2.44
N ILE A 18 18.21 18.03 3.45
CA ILE A 18 17.75 16.73 3.93
C ILE A 18 16.78 16.21 2.87
N VAL A 19 17.26 15.36 1.97
CA VAL A 19 16.38 14.55 1.12
C VAL A 19 15.73 13.51 2.03
N PRO A 20 14.40 13.50 2.21
CA PRO A 20 13.76 12.40 2.90
C PRO A 20 13.94 11.15 2.04
N ALA A 21 14.67 10.16 2.55
CA ALA A 21 14.60 8.81 2.00
C ALA A 21 13.16 8.35 2.20
N SER A 22 12.38 8.27 1.12
CA SER A 22 11.12 7.55 1.15
C SER A 22 11.44 6.15 1.65
N ALA A 23 11.01 5.84 2.88
CA ALA A 23 11.10 4.49 3.42
C ALA A 23 10.49 3.56 2.35
N MET A 24 11.27 2.60 1.87
CA MET A 24 10.80 1.68 0.85
C MET A 24 9.69 0.85 1.52
N ALA A 25 8.45 0.97 1.07
CA ALA A 25 7.28 0.29 1.65
C ALA A 25 7.27 -1.21 1.31
N GLN A 26 8.39 -1.89 1.55
CA GLN A 26 8.69 -3.25 1.14
C GLN A 26 9.70 -3.90 2.09
N GLU A 27 9.70 -3.50 3.35
CA GLU A 27 10.44 -4.17 4.42
C GLU A 27 9.64 -5.38 4.93
N VAL A 28 10.31 -6.31 5.60
CA VAL A 28 9.63 -7.50 6.17
C VAL A 28 8.54 -7.05 7.14
N GLY A 29 7.33 -7.56 6.94
CA GLY A 29 6.13 -7.19 7.70
C GLY A 29 5.27 -6.10 7.04
N ASP A 30 5.78 -5.41 6.03
CA ASP A 30 4.99 -4.41 5.30
C ASP A 30 3.88 -5.08 4.49
N TRP A 31 2.71 -4.47 4.53
CA TRP A 31 1.61 -4.78 3.64
C TRP A 31 1.87 -4.18 2.26
N VAL A 32 1.72 -5.00 1.24
CA VAL A 32 2.04 -4.66 -0.15
C VAL A 32 0.97 -5.18 -1.10
N LEU A 33 0.95 -4.60 -2.29
CA LEU A 33 0.26 -5.13 -3.45
C LEU A 33 1.31 -5.71 -4.40
N SER A 34 1.11 -6.95 -4.84
CA SER A 34 2.03 -7.67 -5.71
C SER A 34 1.24 -8.41 -6.79
N PRO A 35 1.73 -8.51 -8.04
CA PRO A 35 1.07 -9.37 -9.02
C PRO A 35 1.09 -10.85 -8.54
N TRP A 36 0.43 -11.76 -9.25
CA TRP A 36 0.67 -13.19 -9.03
C TRP A 36 1.07 -13.79 -10.37
N ARG A 37 2.22 -14.48 -10.43
CA ARG A 37 2.72 -15.13 -11.65
C ARG A 37 2.71 -14.23 -12.89
N GLY A 38 3.06 -12.94 -12.72
CA GLY A 38 3.10 -11.96 -13.81
C GLY A 38 1.74 -11.41 -14.27
N SER A 39 0.69 -11.59 -13.46
CA SER A 39 -0.61 -10.95 -13.68
C SER A 39 -0.50 -9.43 -13.84
N SER A 40 -1.40 -8.82 -14.61
CA SER A 40 -1.55 -7.36 -14.71
C SER A 40 -2.32 -6.73 -13.55
N VAL A 41 -2.93 -7.55 -12.70
CA VAL A 41 -3.63 -7.12 -11.48
C VAL A 41 -2.85 -7.57 -10.24
N PHE A 42 -2.98 -6.78 -9.18
CA PHE A 42 -2.23 -6.93 -7.96
C PHE A 42 -3.14 -7.46 -6.85
N TYR A 43 -2.53 -8.29 -6.02
CA TYR A 43 -3.14 -8.98 -4.90
C TYR A 43 -2.45 -8.52 -3.61
N PRO A 44 -3.21 -8.37 -2.52
CA PRO A 44 -2.66 -7.94 -1.25
C PRO A 44 -1.92 -9.09 -0.55
N GLY A 45 -0.90 -8.72 0.20
CA GLY A 45 -0.09 -9.64 0.99
C GLY A 45 0.91 -8.91 1.87
N VAL A 46 1.70 -9.69 2.58
CA VAL A 46 2.75 -9.20 3.49
C VAL A 46 4.10 -9.63 2.97
N VAL A 47 5.09 -8.74 3.03
CA VAL A 47 6.49 -9.11 2.78
C VAL A 47 6.96 -10.05 3.89
N GLU A 48 7.12 -11.31 3.55
CA GLU A 48 7.58 -12.35 4.47
C GLU A 48 9.12 -12.35 4.61
N SER A 49 9.84 -12.13 3.51
CA SER A 49 11.29 -12.07 3.54
C SER A 49 11.84 -11.13 2.47
N ARG A 50 13.06 -10.61 2.71
CA ARG A 50 13.77 -9.71 1.80
C ARG A 50 15.25 -10.05 1.75
N SER A 51 15.79 -10.11 0.54
CA SER A 51 17.22 -10.25 0.25
C SER A 51 17.60 -9.32 -0.91
N GLY A 52 18.16 -8.15 -0.59
CA GLY A 52 18.48 -7.13 -1.58
C GLY A 52 17.24 -6.64 -2.34
N SER A 53 17.23 -6.83 -3.66
CA SER A 53 16.10 -6.48 -4.53
C SER A 53 15.07 -7.60 -4.70
N VAL A 54 15.23 -8.72 -4.00
CA VAL A 54 14.33 -9.88 -4.08
C VAL A 54 13.52 -9.96 -2.80
N ILE A 55 12.20 -10.09 -2.92
CA ILE A 55 11.30 -10.26 -1.79
C ILE A 55 10.40 -11.47 -1.98
N THR A 56 9.99 -12.07 -0.87
CA THR A 56 8.92 -13.07 -0.82
C THR A 56 7.67 -12.43 -0.25
N VAL A 57 6.56 -12.48 -0.98
CA VAL A 57 5.26 -12.02 -0.54
C VAL A 57 4.43 -13.23 -0.15
N ARG A 58 3.88 -13.22 1.07
CA ARG A 58 2.79 -14.11 1.47
C ARG A 58 1.48 -13.38 1.21
N PHE A 59 0.73 -13.85 0.24
CA PHE A 59 -0.56 -13.27 -0.14
C PHE A 59 -1.60 -13.57 0.93
N ASP A 60 -2.60 -12.70 0.99
CA ASP A 60 -3.68 -12.75 1.97
C ASP A 60 -4.64 -13.95 1.77
N ASP A 61 -4.57 -14.61 0.62
CA ASP A 61 -5.25 -15.89 0.34
C ASP A 61 -4.41 -17.12 0.76
N GLY A 62 -3.17 -16.91 1.22
CA GLY A 62 -2.26 -17.94 1.70
C GLY A 62 -1.17 -18.35 0.71
N ASP A 63 -1.24 -17.94 -0.55
CA ASP A 63 -0.21 -18.23 -1.54
C ASP A 63 1.10 -17.49 -1.23
N VAL A 64 2.22 -17.95 -1.82
CA VAL A 64 3.55 -17.37 -1.61
C VAL A 64 4.30 -17.26 -2.93
N GLU A 65 4.88 -16.09 -3.22
CA GLU A 65 5.73 -15.87 -4.40
C GLU A 65 6.97 -15.06 -4.06
N THR A 66 8.12 -15.47 -4.61
CA THR A 66 9.36 -14.69 -4.59
C THR A 66 9.54 -13.95 -5.91
N ARG A 67 9.85 -12.65 -5.85
CA ARG A 67 10.04 -11.81 -7.04
C ARG A 67 10.94 -10.60 -6.82
N GLN A 68 11.16 -9.82 -7.88
CA GLN A 68 11.84 -8.53 -7.80
C GLN A 68 10.96 -7.48 -7.10
N ALA A 69 11.56 -6.77 -6.15
CA ALA A 69 10.91 -5.75 -5.33
C ALA A 69 10.35 -4.59 -6.16
N ASP A 70 10.97 -4.24 -7.30
CA ASP A 70 10.48 -3.19 -8.20
C ASP A 70 9.14 -3.50 -8.88
N THR A 71 8.66 -4.74 -8.78
CA THR A 71 7.34 -5.18 -9.26
C THR A 71 6.25 -5.19 -8.17
N VAL A 72 6.60 -4.80 -6.95
CA VAL A 72 5.70 -4.75 -5.79
C VAL A 72 5.44 -3.28 -5.46
N VAL A 73 4.23 -2.95 -5.01
CA VAL A 73 3.86 -1.56 -4.69
C VAL A 73 3.27 -1.48 -3.28
N PRO A 74 3.30 -0.29 -2.64
CA PRO A 74 2.71 -0.12 -1.32
C PRO A 74 1.23 -0.52 -1.30
N PHE A 75 0.76 -1.10 -0.20
CA PHE A 75 -0.68 -1.26 0.00
C PHE A 75 -1.33 0.08 0.31
N ASP A 76 -2.29 0.49 -0.52
CA ASP A 76 -2.96 1.79 -0.46
C ASP A 76 -4.49 1.69 -0.37
N TRP A 77 -5.02 0.50 -0.08
CA TRP A 77 -6.47 0.33 0.02
C TRP A 77 -7.01 1.00 1.29
N GLN A 78 -8.14 1.67 1.11
CA GLN A 78 -8.85 2.39 2.15
C GLN A 78 -10.34 2.45 1.83
N ALA A 79 -11.15 2.96 2.76
CA ALA A 79 -12.57 3.23 2.46
C ALA A 79 -12.69 4.13 1.21
N GLY A 80 -13.56 3.75 0.28
CA GLY A 80 -13.74 4.38 -1.02
C GLY A 80 -12.86 3.82 -2.15
N SER A 81 -11.83 3.01 -1.86
CA SER A 81 -11.04 2.35 -2.90
C SER A 81 -11.92 1.41 -3.73
N ARG A 82 -11.65 1.37 -5.04
CA ARG A 82 -12.36 0.49 -5.99
C ARG A 82 -11.50 -0.72 -6.31
N ILE A 83 -12.08 -1.90 -6.16
CA ILE A 83 -11.42 -3.19 -6.29
C ILE A 83 -12.30 -4.17 -7.08
N SER A 84 -11.80 -5.37 -7.32
CA SER A 84 -12.62 -6.51 -7.73
C SER A 84 -12.54 -7.61 -6.68
N CYS A 85 -13.66 -8.20 -6.30
CA CYS A 85 -13.72 -9.28 -5.31
C CYS A 85 -14.35 -10.54 -5.90
N ALA A 86 -13.85 -11.69 -5.48
CA ALA A 86 -14.32 -13.00 -5.90
C ALA A 86 -15.61 -13.37 -5.17
N TRP A 87 -16.65 -13.71 -5.92
CA TRP A 87 -17.92 -14.21 -5.39
C TRP A 87 -17.95 -15.74 -5.33
N SER A 88 -19.03 -16.32 -4.79
CA SER A 88 -19.21 -17.76 -4.62
C SER A 88 -19.30 -18.55 -5.94
N ASP A 89 -19.51 -17.87 -7.07
CA ASP A 89 -19.52 -18.45 -8.41
C ASP A 89 -18.14 -18.50 -9.08
N GLY A 90 -17.09 -18.06 -8.37
CA GLY A 90 -15.71 -18.02 -8.86
C GLY A 90 -15.40 -16.86 -9.82
N LYS A 91 -16.33 -15.91 -10.00
CA LYS A 91 -16.12 -14.71 -10.82
C LYS A 91 -15.73 -13.51 -9.96
N TRP A 92 -15.17 -12.52 -10.65
CA TRP A 92 -14.73 -11.27 -10.04
C TRP A 92 -15.72 -10.15 -10.36
N TYR A 93 -16.20 -9.47 -9.32
CA TYR A 93 -17.16 -8.39 -9.43
C TYR A 93 -16.56 -7.10 -8.89
N LYS A 94 -16.87 -5.98 -9.55
CA LYS A 94 -16.40 -4.65 -9.11
C LYS A 94 -17.08 -4.29 -7.80
N ALA A 95 -16.28 -3.77 -6.88
CA ALA A 95 -16.77 -3.36 -5.58
C ALA A 95 -16.04 -2.11 -5.09
N THR A 96 -16.69 -1.42 -4.16
CA THR A 96 -16.14 -0.29 -3.43
C THR A 96 -15.95 -0.68 -1.97
N ILE A 97 -14.75 -0.46 -1.42
CA ILE A 97 -14.47 -0.69 0.00
C ILE A 97 -15.27 0.31 0.84
N ARG A 98 -16.02 -0.19 1.81
CA ARG A 98 -16.79 0.64 2.75
C ARG A 98 -16.02 0.94 4.03
N SER A 99 -15.28 -0.04 4.52
CA SER A 99 -14.44 0.09 5.71
C SER A 99 -13.40 -1.02 5.72
N ILE A 100 -12.22 -0.73 6.26
CA ILE A 100 -11.18 -1.72 6.59
C ILE A 100 -11.01 -1.70 8.11
N ALA A 101 -10.96 -2.87 8.72
CA ALA A 101 -10.73 -2.99 10.15
C ALA A 101 -9.28 -2.64 10.52
N ALA A 102 -9.01 -2.46 11.81
CA ALA A 102 -7.67 -2.12 12.29
C ALA A 102 -6.62 -3.22 12.04
N ASP A 103 -7.06 -4.44 11.71
CA ASP A 103 -6.19 -5.56 11.34
C ASP A 103 -5.67 -5.45 9.89
N GLY A 104 -6.21 -4.52 9.07
CA GLY A 104 -5.87 -4.35 7.65
C GLY A 104 -6.43 -5.44 6.72
N TYR A 105 -6.91 -6.55 7.27
CA TYR A 105 -7.33 -7.75 6.54
C TYR A 105 -8.85 -7.84 6.39
N THR A 106 -9.59 -7.58 7.47
CA THR A 106 -11.04 -7.68 7.48
C THR A 106 -11.64 -6.40 6.91
N MET A 107 -12.59 -6.52 5.99
CA MET A 107 -13.22 -5.36 5.38
C MET A 107 -14.70 -5.57 5.09
N GLN A 108 -15.42 -4.46 4.94
CA GLN A 108 -16.76 -4.44 4.36
C GLN A 108 -16.67 -3.83 2.98
N ILE A 109 -17.31 -4.47 2.00
CA ILE A 109 -17.39 -3.98 0.62
C ILE A 109 -18.84 -3.78 0.21
N ARG A 110 -19.04 -2.99 -0.85
CA ARG A 110 -20.31 -2.90 -1.57
C ARG A 110 -20.06 -3.23 -3.03
N TYR A 111 -20.74 -4.23 -3.56
CA TYR A 111 -20.69 -4.54 -4.99
C TYR A 111 -21.35 -3.43 -5.80
N ASP A 112 -20.74 -3.08 -6.93
CA ASP A 112 -21.14 -1.93 -7.74
C ASP A 112 -22.37 -2.23 -8.61
N ASP A 113 -22.68 -3.51 -8.88
CA ASP A 113 -23.75 -3.96 -9.78
C ASP A 113 -25.14 -3.95 -9.13
N ASP A 114 -25.28 -4.53 -7.95
CA ASP A 114 -26.55 -4.65 -7.24
C ASP A 114 -26.59 -3.89 -5.90
N GLY A 115 -25.43 -3.39 -5.45
CA GLY A 115 -25.30 -2.68 -4.19
C GLY A 115 -25.24 -3.57 -2.95
N THR A 116 -25.11 -4.90 -3.12
CA THR A 116 -24.96 -5.87 -2.04
C THR A 116 -23.74 -5.51 -1.19
N VAL A 117 -23.92 -5.58 0.14
CA VAL A 117 -22.88 -5.31 1.12
C VAL A 117 -22.44 -6.63 1.74
N GLU A 118 -21.13 -6.87 1.77
CA GLU A 118 -20.52 -8.10 2.27
C GLU A 118 -19.39 -7.77 3.25
N ASN A 119 -19.31 -8.53 4.35
CA ASN A 119 -18.10 -8.58 5.18
C ASN A 119 -17.19 -9.68 4.62
N THR A 120 -15.96 -9.31 4.27
CA THR A 120 -15.02 -10.17 3.55
C THR A 120 -13.58 -9.86 4.01
N ASN A 121 -12.57 -10.40 3.32
CA ASN A 121 -11.18 -10.04 3.56
C ASN A 121 -10.42 -9.68 2.27
N THR A 122 -9.28 -9.02 2.44
CA THR A 122 -8.40 -8.57 1.35
C THR A 122 -7.96 -9.69 0.42
N GLY A 123 -7.73 -10.90 0.94
CA GLY A 123 -7.35 -12.09 0.15
C GLY A 123 -8.41 -12.57 -0.85
N ARG A 124 -9.67 -12.16 -0.71
CA ARG A 124 -10.73 -12.44 -1.69
C ARG A 124 -10.79 -11.39 -2.81
N CYS A 125 -9.90 -10.41 -2.81
CA CYS A 125 -9.98 -9.25 -3.67
C CYS A 125 -8.65 -8.93 -4.35
N ARG A 126 -8.72 -8.09 -5.38
CA ARG A 126 -7.58 -7.65 -6.19
C ARG A 126 -7.83 -6.26 -6.76
N THR A 127 -6.79 -5.64 -7.31
CA THR A 127 -6.96 -4.40 -8.08
C THR A 127 -7.90 -4.61 -9.26
N ARG A 128 -8.69 -3.59 -9.59
CA ARG A 128 -9.63 -3.61 -10.71
C ARG A 128 -8.97 -3.37 -12.06
#